data_AF-A0A7S3LMA5-F1
#
_entry.id   AF-A0A7S3LMA5-F1
#
_cell.length_a   1.000
_cell.length_b   1.000
_cell.length_c   1.000
_cell.angle_alpha   90.00
_cell.angle_beta   90.00
_cell.angle_gamma   90.00
#
_symmetry.space_group_name_H-M   'P 1'
#
loop_
_entity.id
_entity.type
_entity.pdbx_description
1 polymer ?
#
loop_
_entity_poly.entity_id
_entity_poly.type
_entity_poly.pdbx_seq_one_letter_code
_entity_poly.pdbx_strand_id
1 'polypeptide(L)'
;MASGEKVLFFAYGPAMDEKDFKRWMTVHKFRGTMRKEISGAWLVDHTLKFHYKSDERKGGIADVVSEPGSAVPGVLCSIDEKHQEALDAHEGAPGVFERHEVTVCTTDLKLVKAITYKLKEEHRLAEHVRPNRKYEDLIKKGLEKYELPTELLFNAGTKFVEEENINHVFVYGTTQRGQRENRIMNTPKKPKGVEKAKCKGTLYDLGNFPGLTPGDKWVKGEVYIYDKGMTDNLKELDSIIGNEGTFQRVVMQVKIASSGKALWAWAYLLSEGEYEESKKPIATGDWIHYLVKGRR
;
A
#
# COMPACT_ATOMS: atom_id res chain seq x y z
N MET A 1 26.89 -24.63 -6.42
CA MET A 1 25.53 -25.01 -6.02
C MET A 1 24.63 -23.84 -6.32
N ALA A 2 23.63 -24.02 -7.17
CA ALA A 2 22.79 -22.93 -7.69
C ALA A 2 22.20 -22.13 -6.52
N SER A 3 22.45 -20.82 -6.48
CA SER A 3 21.63 -19.94 -5.69
C SER A 3 20.22 -20.06 -6.26
N GLY A 4 19.34 -20.78 -5.55
CA GLY A 4 17.94 -20.89 -5.96
C GLY A 4 17.41 -19.48 -6.17
N GLU A 5 16.93 -19.21 -7.37
CA GLU A 5 16.46 -17.88 -7.75
C GLU A 5 15.35 -17.49 -6.79
N LYS A 6 15.53 -16.33 -6.15
CA LYS A 6 14.59 -15.83 -5.14
C LYS A 6 13.64 -14.89 -5.82
N VAL A 7 12.35 -15.21 -5.76
CA VAL A 7 11.28 -14.36 -6.25
C VAL A 7 10.65 -13.63 -5.07
N LEU A 8 10.15 -12.43 -5.31
CA LEU A 8 9.40 -11.66 -4.33
C LEU A 8 7.92 -11.96 -4.46
N PHE A 9 7.25 -12.18 -3.33
CA PHE A 9 5.85 -12.54 -3.24
C PHE A 9 5.13 -11.58 -2.29
N PHE A 10 4.04 -10.98 -2.75
CA PHE A 10 3.16 -10.17 -1.93
C PHE A 10 1.98 -11.02 -1.41
N ALA A 11 1.97 -11.27 -0.11
CA ALA A 11 0.89 -11.99 0.55
C ALA A 11 -0.13 -11.02 1.14
N TYR A 12 -1.40 -11.16 0.77
CA TYR A 12 -2.53 -10.39 1.33
C TYR A 12 -3.59 -11.26 2.02
N GLY A 13 -3.46 -12.60 1.90
CA GLY A 13 -4.39 -13.58 2.46
C GLY A 13 -3.78 -14.42 3.60
N PRO A 14 -4.33 -15.62 3.88
CA PRO A 14 -3.84 -16.50 4.95
C PRO A 14 -2.38 -16.95 4.77
N ALA A 15 -1.84 -16.86 3.55
CA ALA A 15 -0.42 -17.08 3.29
C ALA A 15 0.50 -16.16 4.12
N MET A 16 -0.01 -15.08 4.72
CA MET A 16 0.72 -14.28 5.72
C MET A 16 0.96 -15.00 7.05
N ASP A 17 0.17 -16.03 7.42
CA ASP A 17 0.41 -16.84 8.62
C ASP A 17 1.37 -17.99 8.28
N GLU A 18 2.59 -17.93 8.80
CA GLU A 18 3.62 -18.95 8.54
C GLU A 18 3.24 -20.32 9.09
N LYS A 19 2.52 -20.37 10.23
CA LYS A 19 2.17 -21.62 10.90
C LYS A 19 1.08 -22.37 10.13
N ASP A 20 0.06 -21.65 9.63
CA ASP A 20 -1.00 -22.22 8.78
C ASP A 20 -0.40 -22.79 7.50
N PHE A 21 0.43 -22.01 6.80
CA PHE A 21 1.05 -22.44 5.55
C PHE A 21 2.01 -23.62 5.74
N LYS A 22 2.84 -23.59 6.80
CA LYS A 22 3.72 -24.71 7.14
C LYS A 22 2.95 -25.99 7.46
N ARG A 23 1.82 -25.87 8.17
CA ARG A 23 0.93 -27.01 8.43
C ARG A 23 0.37 -27.57 7.13
N TRP A 24 -0.10 -26.72 6.22
CA TRP A 24 -0.60 -27.15 4.92
C TRP A 24 0.45 -27.89 4.10
N MET A 25 1.68 -27.35 4.00
CA MET A 25 2.79 -28.01 3.30
C MET A 25 3.13 -29.37 3.89
N THR A 26 3.10 -29.49 5.23
CA THR A 26 3.37 -30.75 5.91
C THR A 26 2.33 -31.82 5.57
N VAL A 27 1.05 -31.45 5.56
CA VAL A 27 -0.06 -32.35 5.20
C VAL A 27 0.03 -32.79 3.73
N HIS A 28 0.40 -31.87 2.84
CA HIS A 28 0.52 -32.12 1.39
C HIS A 28 1.90 -32.61 0.96
N LYS A 29 2.79 -32.93 1.92
CA LYS A 29 4.14 -33.49 1.72
C LYS A 29 5.08 -32.60 0.88
N PHE A 30 4.84 -31.29 0.84
CA PHE A 30 5.79 -30.34 0.27
C PHE A 30 7.05 -30.24 1.15
N ARG A 31 8.22 -30.24 0.52
CA ARG A 31 9.53 -30.06 1.17
C ARG A 31 10.22 -28.86 0.55
N GLY A 32 10.56 -27.87 1.37
CA GLY A 32 11.23 -26.65 0.90
C GLY A 32 11.58 -25.70 2.03
N THR A 33 12.24 -24.60 1.68
CA THR A 33 12.50 -23.52 2.63
C THR A 33 11.19 -22.77 2.88
N MET A 34 10.96 -22.34 4.12
CA MET A 34 9.90 -21.36 4.36
C MET A 34 10.28 -20.03 3.71
N ARG A 35 9.27 -19.27 3.30
CA ARG A 35 9.45 -17.88 2.88
C ARG A 35 10.22 -17.09 3.93
N LYS A 36 10.97 -16.09 3.49
CA LYS A 36 11.56 -15.08 4.36
C LYS A 36 10.72 -13.81 4.24
N GLU A 37 10.06 -13.40 5.32
CA GLU A 37 9.36 -12.13 5.33
C GLU A 37 10.36 -10.96 5.29
N ILE A 38 10.03 -9.91 4.54
CA ILE A 38 10.91 -8.76 4.26
C ILE A 38 10.37 -7.50 4.94
N SER A 39 9.12 -7.13 4.65
CA SER A 39 8.51 -5.89 5.12
C SER A 39 6.98 -5.96 4.99
N GLY A 40 6.26 -5.16 5.77
CA GLY A 40 4.88 -4.80 5.44
C GLY A 40 4.85 -4.00 4.15
N ALA A 41 3.80 -4.13 3.35
CA ALA A 41 3.69 -3.47 2.06
C ALA A 41 2.24 -3.15 1.69
N TRP A 42 2.10 -2.27 0.71
CA TRP A 42 0.84 -1.79 0.16
C TRP A 42 0.78 -2.08 -1.34
N LEU A 43 -0.27 -2.79 -1.75
CA LEU A 43 -0.66 -2.90 -3.15
C LEU A 43 -1.66 -1.79 -3.46
N VAL A 44 -1.20 -0.75 -4.14
CA VAL A 44 -2.02 0.42 -4.50
C VAL A 44 -2.93 0.12 -5.69
N ASP A 45 -4.02 0.89 -5.80
CA ASP A 45 -5.07 0.77 -6.82
C ASP A 45 -5.69 -0.63 -6.89
N HIS A 46 -5.78 -1.27 -5.72
CA HIS A 46 -6.46 -2.54 -5.51
C HIS A 46 -7.29 -2.49 -4.23
N THR A 47 -8.38 -3.27 -4.20
CA THR A 47 -9.16 -3.55 -2.99
C THR A 47 -9.21 -5.04 -2.71
N LEU A 48 -9.55 -5.39 -1.46
CA LEU A 48 -9.81 -6.75 -1.04
C LEU A 48 -11.28 -7.10 -1.31
N LYS A 49 -11.55 -8.19 -2.02
CA LYS A 49 -12.91 -8.72 -2.22
C LYS A 49 -13.02 -10.16 -1.73
N PHE A 50 -14.21 -10.51 -1.24
CA PHE A 50 -14.59 -11.87 -0.89
C PHE A 50 -15.76 -12.30 -1.76
N HIS A 51 -15.44 -12.79 -2.96
CA HIS A 51 -16.41 -13.16 -4.00
C HIS A 51 -16.18 -14.57 -4.53
N TYR A 52 -15.59 -15.44 -3.72
CA TYR A 52 -15.44 -16.86 -4.00
C TYR A 52 -15.64 -17.65 -2.72
N LYS A 53 -16.42 -18.74 -2.81
CA LYS A 53 -16.70 -19.61 -1.67
C LYS A 53 -15.78 -20.82 -1.70
N SER A 54 -14.98 -20.98 -0.65
CA SER A 54 -14.20 -22.19 -0.42
C SER A 54 -14.98 -23.16 0.48
N ASP A 55 -15.09 -24.42 0.05
CA ASP A 55 -15.68 -25.48 0.87
C ASP A 55 -14.76 -25.86 2.04
N GLU A 56 -13.44 -25.91 1.82
CA GLU A 56 -12.43 -26.18 2.86
C GLU A 56 -12.46 -25.10 3.94
N ARG A 57 -12.42 -23.83 3.53
CA ARG A 57 -12.47 -22.69 4.45
C ARG A 57 -13.91 -22.34 4.84
N LYS A 58 -14.95 -23.04 4.37
CA LYS A 58 -16.36 -22.82 4.75
C LYS A 58 -16.79 -21.35 4.73
N GLY A 59 -16.40 -20.61 3.70
CA GLY A 59 -16.65 -19.17 3.61
C GLY A 59 -15.92 -18.50 2.45
N GLY A 60 -16.03 -17.16 2.40
CA GLY A 60 -15.32 -16.33 1.45
C GLY A 60 -13.81 -16.42 1.61
N ILE A 61 -13.07 -16.42 0.51
CA ILE A 61 -11.61 -16.24 0.51
C ILE A 61 -11.25 -14.91 -0.13
N ALA A 62 -10.09 -14.38 0.29
CA ALA A 62 -9.58 -13.10 -0.16
C ALA A 62 -9.13 -13.15 -1.63
N ASP A 63 -9.52 -12.13 -2.39
CA ASP A 63 -8.99 -11.78 -3.70
C ASP A 63 -8.61 -10.30 -3.72
N VAL A 64 -7.66 -9.92 -4.57
CA VAL A 64 -7.35 -8.51 -4.85
C VAL A 64 -7.83 -8.12 -6.23
N VAL A 65 -8.67 -7.09 -6.29
CA VAL A 65 -9.28 -6.60 -7.52
C VAL A 65 -8.80 -5.18 -7.76
N SER A 66 -8.51 -4.83 -9.01
CA SER A 66 -8.08 -3.48 -9.38
C SER A 66 -9.20 -2.48 -9.07
N GLU A 67 -8.90 -1.48 -8.24
CA GLU A 67 -9.81 -0.43 -7.83
C GLU A 67 -9.03 0.87 -7.56
N PRO A 68 -9.02 1.82 -8.51
CA PRO A 68 -8.26 3.05 -8.36
C PRO A 68 -8.61 3.86 -7.10
N GLY A 69 -7.59 4.37 -6.43
CA GLY A 69 -7.73 5.11 -5.18
C GLY A 69 -7.88 4.23 -3.93
N SER A 70 -7.77 2.91 -4.10
CA SER A 70 -7.77 1.92 -3.01
C SER A 70 -6.39 1.35 -2.75
N ALA A 71 -6.19 0.74 -1.58
CA ALA A 71 -4.95 0.01 -1.32
C ALA A 71 -5.19 -1.20 -0.41
N VAL A 72 -4.49 -2.30 -0.71
CA VAL A 72 -4.51 -3.52 0.09
C VAL A 72 -3.20 -3.62 0.90
N PRO A 73 -3.26 -3.66 2.24
CA PRO A 73 -2.09 -3.95 3.06
C PRO A 73 -1.77 -5.45 3.00
N GLY A 74 -0.49 -5.78 3.04
CA GLY A 74 -0.01 -7.16 3.04
C GLY A 74 1.46 -7.25 3.41
N VAL A 75 2.06 -8.42 3.22
CA VAL A 75 3.45 -8.71 3.59
C VAL A 75 4.25 -9.09 2.36
N LEU A 76 5.35 -8.37 2.13
CA LEU A 76 6.33 -8.72 1.12
C LEU A 76 7.27 -9.82 1.67
N CYS A 77 7.38 -10.90 0.91
CA CYS A 77 8.19 -12.05 1.25
C CYS A 77 9.17 -12.39 0.10
N SER A 78 10.27 -13.05 0.43
CA SER A 78 11.13 -13.72 -0.53
C SER A 78 10.90 -15.23 -0.45
N ILE A 79 10.71 -15.85 -1.61
CA ILE A 79 10.43 -17.27 -1.76
C ILE A 79 11.44 -17.91 -2.73
N ASP A 80 11.74 -19.18 -2.51
CA ASP A 80 12.48 -20.00 -3.49
C ASP A 80 11.50 -20.73 -4.43
N GLU A 81 12.03 -21.34 -5.48
CA GLU A 81 11.26 -22.09 -6.49
C GLU A 81 10.35 -23.15 -5.86
N LYS A 82 10.83 -23.91 -4.87
CA LYS A 82 10.03 -24.96 -4.20
C LYS A 82 8.88 -24.38 -3.39
N HIS A 83 9.11 -23.25 -2.74
CA HIS A 83 8.06 -22.54 -2.02
C HIS A 83 7.02 -21.96 -2.99
N GLN A 84 7.46 -21.52 -4.17
CA GLN A 84 6.57 -21.04 -5.23
C GLN A 84 5.69 -22.17 -5.79
N GLU A 85 6.24 -23.37 -6.02
CA GLU A 85 5.47 -24.57 -6.39
C GLU A 85 4.42 -24.93 -5.33
N ALA A 86 4.80 -24.84 -4.04
CA ALA A 86 3.87 -25.07 -2.94
C ALA A 86 2.75 -24.03 -2.89
N LEU A 87 3.05 -22.76 -3.20
CA LEU A 87 2.05 -21.70 -3.32
C LEU A 87 1.11 -21.96 -4.50
N ASP A 88 1.62 -22.34 -5.67
CA ASP A 88 0.75 -22.67 -6.80
C ASP A 88 -0.25 -23.77 -6.44
N ALA A 89 0.22 -24.83 -5.81
CA ALA A 89 -0.64 -25.93 -5.39
C ALA A 89 -1.64 -25.50 -4.31
N HIS A 90 -1.24 -24.62 -3.38
CA HIS A 90 -2.12 -24.07 -2.34
C HIS A 90 -3.21 -23.18 -2.93
N GLU A 91 -2.86 -22.30 -3.86
CA GLU A 91 -3.79 -21.37 -4.52
C GLU A 91 -4.58 -22.03 -5.67
N GLY A 92 -4.29 -23.30 -5.98
CA GLY A 92 -4.88 -24.00 -7.12
C GLY A 92 -4.52 -23.36 -8.46
N ALA A 93 -3.34 -22.74 -8.57
CA ALA A 93 -2.88 -22.06 -9.76
C ALA A 93 -2.35 -23.04 -10.83
N PRO A 94 -2.52 -22.73 -12.13
CA PRO A 94 -3.23 -21.58 -12.68
C PRO A 94 -4.74 -21.85 -12.86
N GLY A 95 -5.36 -22.76 -12.13
CA GLY A 95 -6.76 -23.18 -12.32
C GLY A 95 -7.78 -22.22 -11.68
N VAL A 96 -7.64 -21.97 -10.37
CA VAL A 96 -8.55 -21.11 -9.58
C VAL A 96 -8.01 -19.70 -9.47
N PHE A 97 -6.75 -19.60 -9.04
CA PHE A 97 -5.98 -18.35 -9.04
C PHE A 97 -4.96 -18.36 -10.18
N GLU A 98 -4.50 -17.17 -10.54
CA GLU A 98 -3.41 -16.96 -11.49
C GLU A 98 -2.35 -16.04 -10.90
N ARG A 99 -1.10 -16.26 -11.31
CA ARG A 99 0.03 -15.40 -10.89
C ARG A 99 -0.02 -14.08 -11.65
N HIS A 100 0.18 -12.98 -10.94
CA HIS A 100 0.31 -11.64 -11.51
C HIS A 100 1.56 -10.96 -10.99
N GLU A 101 2.32 -10.29 -11.86
CA GLU A 101 3.32 -9.32 -11.42
C GLU A 101 2.61 -8.05 -10.95
N VAL A 102 2.97 -7.58 -9.76
CA VAL A 102 2.49 -6.34 -9.16
C VAL A 102 3.66 -5.51 -8.66
N THR A 103 3.44 -4.21 -8.53
CA THR A 103 4.37 -3.31 -7.82
C THR A 103 3.75 -2.95 -6.49
N VAL A 104 4.49 -3.19 -5.40
CA VAL A 104 4.05 -2.87 -4.04
C VAL A 104 4.95 -1.83 -3.40
N CYS A 105 4.38 -0.98 -2.55
CA CYS A 105 5.12 -0.02 -1.74
C CYS A 105 5.34 -0.60 -0.34
N THR A 106 6.59 -0.90 0.00
CA THR A 106 6.98 -1.31 1.35
C THR A 106 6.78 -0.19 2.37
N THR A 107 6.72 -0.55 3.66
CA THR A 107 6.58 0.42 4.76
C THR A 107 7.76 1.37 4.91
N ASP A 108 8.95 0.99 4.40
CA ASP A 108 10.12 1.85 4.24
C ASP A 108 10.13 2.61 2.90
N LEU A 109 8.98 2.68 2.23
CA LEU A 109 8.70 3.51 1.05
C LEU A 109 9.49 3.11 -0.20
N LYS A 110 9.94 1.86 -0.29
CA LYS A 110 10.52 1.31 -1.53
C LYS A 110 9.45 0.65 -2.36
N LEU A 111 9.45 0.95 -3.65
CA LEU A 111 8.63 0.26 -4.63
C LEU A 111 9.35 -0.99 -5.11
N VAL A 112 8.64 -2.10 -5.10
CA VAL A 112 9.22 -3.40 -5.35
C VAL A 112 8.29 -4.23 -6.22
N LYS A 113 8.81 -4.80 -7.31
CA LYS A 113 8.10 -5.80 -8.11
C LYS A 113 8.01 -7.11 -7.36
N ALA A 114 6.83 -7.70 -7.32
CA ALA A 114 6.56 -8.98 -6.70
C ALA A 114 5.50 -9.73 -7.49
N ILE A 115 5.45 -11.05 -7.35
CA ILE A 115 4.29 -11.82 -7.76
C ILE A 115 3.21 -11.76 -6.67
N THR A 116 1.96 -11.88 -7.08
CA THR A 116 0.81 -12.17 -6.22
C THR A 116 -0.12 -13.14 -6.95
N TYR A 117 -1.10 -13.69 -6.24
CA TYR A 117 -2.16 -14.50 -6.85
C TYR A 117 -3.44 -13.66 -6.96
N LYS A 118 -4.19 -13.80 -8.04
CA LYS A 118 -5.52 -13.18 -8.22
C LYS A 118 -6.52 -14.24 -8.65
N LEU A 119 -7.73 -14.16 -8.13
CA LEU A 119 -8.80 -15.07 -8.51
C LEU A 119 -9.20 -14.78 -9.96
N LYS A 120 -9.29 -15.84 -10.76
CA LYS A 120 -9.75 -15.69 -12.14
C LYS A 120 -11.21 -15.26 -12.21
N GLU A 121 -11.52 -14.52 -13.26
CA GLU A 121 -12.84 -13.90 -13.44
C GLU A 121 -13.96 -14.94 -13.53
N GLU A 122 -13.72 -16.10 -14.16
CA GLU A 122 -14.72 -17.17 -14.27
C GLU A 122 -15.14 -17.79 -12.93
N HIS A 123 -14.32 -17.63 -11.89
CA HIS A 123 -14.62 -18.12 -10.54
C HIS A 123 -15.27 -17.05 -9.65
N ARG A 124 -15.30 -15.78 -10.08
CA ARG A 124 -15.89 -14.68 -9.29
C ARG A 124 -17.41 -14.82 -9.24
N LEU A 125 -17.94 -14.83 -8.03
CA LEU A 125 -19.37 -14.73 -7.76
C LEU A 125 -19.79 -13.26 -7.78
N ALA A 126 -20.98 -12.97 -8.29
CA ALA A 126 -21.54 -11.62 -8.24
C ALA A 126 -21.83 -11.14 -6.81
N GLU A 127 -22.11 -12.08 -5.91
CA GLU A 127 -22.44 -11.82 -4.51
C GLU A 127 -21.20 -11.91 -3.61
N HIS A 128 -21.12 -11.00 -2.64
CA HIS A 128 -20.15 -11.10 -1.56
C HIS A 128 -20.41 -12.35 -0.69
N VAL A 129 -19.34 -13.09 -0.40
CA VAL A 129 -19.34 -14.25 0.48
C VAL A 129 -18.52 -13.89 1.72
N ARG A 130 -19.17 -13.82 2.88
CA ARG A 130 -18.47 -13.50 4.13
C ARG A 130 -17.37 -14.54 4.45
N PRO A 131 -16.12 -14.13 4.76
CA PRO A 131 -15.12 -15.05 5.27
C PRO A 131 -15.54 -15.58 6.64
N ASN A 132 -15.13 -16.80 6.97
CA ASN A 132 -15.32 -17.30 8.32
C ASN A 132 -14.34 -16.61 9.29
N ARG A 133 -14.71 -16.52 10.57
CA ARG A 133 -13.90 -15.84 11.59
C ARG A 133 -12.47 -16.39 11.75
N LYS A 134 -12.28 -17.70 11.70
CA LYS A 134 -10.93 -18.31 11.79
C LYS A 134 -10.06 -17.93 10.60
N TYR A 135 -10.64 -17.80 9.40
CA TYR A 135 -9.93 -17.37 8.20
C TYR A 135 -9.54 -15.89 8.30
N GLU A 136 -10.48 -15.03 8.70
CA GLU A 136 -10.23 -13.60 8.94
C GLU A 136 -9.14 -13.39 10.00
N ASP A 137 -9.17 -14.15 11.11
CA ASP A 137 -8.17 -14.08 12.18
C ASP A 137 -6.74 -14.42 11.69
N LEU A 138 -6.58 -15.25 10.66
CA LEU A 138 -5.26 -15.55 10.08
C LEU A 138 -4.69 -14.34 9.35
N ILE A 139 -5.51 -13.70 8.51
CA ILE A 139 -5.13 -12.50 7.77
C ILE A 139 -4.82 -11.37 8.76
N LYS A 140 -5.71 -11.17 9.74
CA LYS A 140 -5.57 -10.16 10.79
C LYS A 140 -4.23 -10.27 11.52
N LYS A 141 -3.85 -11.47 11.97
CA LYS A 141 -2.55 -11.71 12.64
C LYS A 141 -1.35 -11.36 11.77
N GLY A 142 -1.43 -11.65 10.47
CA GLY A 142 -0.41 -11.27 9.50
C GLY A 142 -0.22 -9.77 9.41
N LEU A 143 -1.32 -9.01 9.36
CA LEU A 143 -1.31 -7.55 9.32
C LEU A 143 -0.81 -6.93 10.63
N GLU A 144 -1.30 -7.41 11.78
CA GLU A 144 -0.92 -6.91 13.10
C GLU A 144 0.58 -7.06 13.38
N LYS A 145 1.21 -8.14 12.89
CA LYS A 145 2.66 -8.36 13.00
C LYS A 145 3.49 -7.22 12.41
N TYR A 146 2.95 -6.52 11.41
CA TYR A 146 3.60 -5.41 10.70
C TYR A 146 2.96 -4.06 11.00
N GLU A 147 2.13 -3.97 12.05
CA GLU A 147 1.40 -2.75 12.43
C GLU A 147 0.55 -2.17 11.27
N LEU A 148 0.09 -3.04 10.37
CA LEU A 148 -0.76 -2.68 9.25
C LEU A 148 -2.23 -2.61 9.68
N PRO A 149 -3.04 -1.76 9.04
CA PRO A 149 -4.43 -1.57 9.45
C PRO A 149 -5.26 -2.82 9.13
N THR A 150 -6.14 -3.19 10.06
CA THR A 150 -7.01 -4.37 9.94
C THR A 150 -8.45 -4.01 9.59
N GLU A 151 -8.78 -2.72 9.65
CA GLU A 151 -10.09 -2.17 9.34
C GLU A 151 -10.47 -2.43 7.88
N LEU A 152 -9.49 -2.36 6.95
CA LEU A 152 -9.70 -2.66 5.54
C LEU A 152 -10.12 -4.11 5.31
N LEU A 153 -9.52 -5.06 6.05
CA LEU A 153 -9.92 -6.47 6.04
C LEU A 153 -11.34 -6.65 6.60
N PHE A 154 -11.63 -6.04 7.75
CA PHE A 154 -12.93 -6.17 8.41
C PHE A 154 -14.07 -5.59 7.55
N ASN A 155 -13.84 -4.44 6.92
CA ASN A 155 -14.82 -3.79 6.04
C ASN A 155 -15.12 -4.68 4.82
N ALA A 156 -14.07 -5.17 4.14
CA ALA A 156 -14.21 -6.06 3.00
C ALA A 156 -14.94 -7.37 3.34
N GLY A 157 -14.74 -7.91 4.55
CA GLY A 157 -15.38 -9.17 4.97
C GLY A 157 -16.85 -9.06 5.39
N THR A 158 -17.39 -7.86 5.58
CA THR A 158 -18.74 -7.69 6.17
C THR A 158 -19.79 -7.13 5.21
N LYS A 159 -19.45 -6.68 3.99
CA LYS A 159 -20.36 -6.04 3.00
C LYS A 159 -21.01 -4.72 3.48
N PHE A 160 -20.85 -4.33 4.75
CA PHE A 160 -21.60 -3.23 5.37
C PHE A 160 -21.01 -1.84 5.14
N VAL A 161 -19.85 -1.74 4.49
CA VAL A 161 -19.09 -0.49 4.44
C VAL A 161 -18.63 -0.23 3.01
N GLU A 162 -19.34 0.65 2.29
CA GLU A 162 -18.86 1.28 1.03
C GLU A 162 -17.66 2.21 1.27
N GLU A 163 -17.18 2.29 2.51
CA GLU A 163 -16.14 3.21 3.02
C GLU A 163 -14.76 2.53 3.06
N GLU A 164 -14.50 1.72 2.05
CA GLU A 164 -13.18 1.19 1.74
C GLU A 164 -12.36 2.39 1.27
N ASN A 165 -11.40 2.89 2.06
CA ASN A 165 -10.11 3.45 1.59
C ASN A 165 -9.42 4.38 2.59
N ILE A 166 -8.13 4.58 2.35
CA ILE A 166 -7.34 5.63 2.99
C ILE A 166 -7.87 6.98 2.50
N ASN A 167 -8.58 7.70 3.36
CA ASN A 167 -9.20 9.00 3.06
C ASN A 167 -8.33 10.20 3.48
N HIS A 168 -7.02 10.00 3.55
CA HIS A 168 -6.06 11.02 3.94
C HIS A 168 -5.05 11.26 2.84
N VAL A 169 -4.71 12.52 2.57
CA VAL A 169 -3.62 12.89 1.65
C VAL A 169 -2.63 13.77 2.39
N PHE A 170 -1.38 13.35 2.45
CA PHE A 170 -0.28 14.14 2.98
C PHE A 170 0.39 14.93 1.87
N VAL A 171 0.55 16.24 2.11
CA VAL A 171 1.20 17.18 1.20
C VAL A 171 2.31 17.93 1.92
N TYR A 172 3.42 18.15 1.24
CA TYR A 172 4.65 18.70 1.84
C TYR A 172 5.27 19.85 1.01
N GLY A 173 4.57 20.30 -0.02
CA GLY A 173 5.08 21.24 -0.99
C GLY A 173 4.05 22.26 -1.44
N THR A 174 3.95 22.44 -2.74
CA THR A 174 3.21 23.52 -3.38
C THR A 174 1.69 23.29 -3.41
N THR A 175 1.23 22.13 -2.94
CA THR A 175 -0.18 21.80 -2.68
C THR A 175 -0.64 22.11 -1.25
N GLN A 176 0.26 22.51 -0.34
CA GLN A 176 -0.10 22.98 1.01
C GLN A 176 -0.92 24.29 0.98
N ARG A 177 -1.65 24.61 2.05
CA ARG A 177 -2.44 25.84 2.16
C ARG A 177 -1.60 27.09 1.87
N GLY A 178 -2.18 27.99 1.07
CA GLY A 178 -1.54 29.24 0.66
C GLY A 178 -0.47 29.08 -0.43
N GLN A 179 -0.23 27.86 -0.92
CA GLN A 179 0.66 27.59 -2.05
C GLN A 179 -0.13 27.52 -3.38
N ARG A 180 0.58 27.66 -4.50
CA ARG A 180 -0.02 27.92 -5.82
C ARG A 180 -0.92 26.79 -6.34
N GLU A 181 -0.64 25.51 -6.04
CA GLU A 181 -1.46 24.37 -6.46
C GLU A 181 -2.50 23.93 -5.40
N ASN A 182 -2.66 24.68 -4.31
CA ASN A 182 -3.55 24.27 -3.21
C ASN A 182 -5.01 24.05 -3.61
N ARG A 183 -5.48 24.70 -4.68
CA ARG A 183 -6.84 24.55 -5.19
C ARG A 183 -7.22 23.09 -5.45
N ILE A 184 -6.27 22.27 -5.92
CA ILE A 184 -6.48 20.86 -6.26
C ILE A 184 -6.97 20.06 -5.05
N MET A 185 -6.45 20.37 -3.86
CA MET A 185 -6.87 19.69 -2.63
C MET A 185 -8.34 19.92 -2.28
N ASN A 186 -9.01 20.89 -2.92
CA ASN A 186 -10.41 21.25 -2.69
C ASN A 186 -11.32 20.84 -3.87
N THR A 187 -10.84 20.06 -4.84
CA THR A 187 -11.57 19.67 -6.05
C THR A 187 -11.28 18.19 -6.40
N PRO A 188 -12.27 17.40 -6.84
CA PRO A 188 -13.70 17.74 -6.94
C PRO A 188 -14.38 17.83 -5.57
N LYS A 189 -13.89 17.10 -4.56
CA LYS A 189 -14.44 17.18 -3.19
C LYS A 189 -13.58 18.06 -2.29
N LYS A 190 -14.23 18.75 -1.36
CA LYS A 190 -13.56 19.51 -0.30
C LYS A 190 -13.18 18.58 0.85
N PRO A 191 -12.02 18.80 1.49
CA PRO A 191 -11.65 18.07 2.69
C PRO A 191 -12.56 18.48 3.86
N LYS A 192 -12.84 17.54 4.76
CA LYS A 192 -13.51 17.80 6.04
C LYS A 192 -12.61 18.59 6.99
N GLY A 193 -11.29 18.38 6.89
CA GLY A 193 -10.31 19.01 7.76
C GLY A 193 -8.91 18.99 7.18
N VAL A 194 -8.07 19.87 7.70
CA VAL A 194 -6.64 19.95 7.37
C VAL A 194 -5.87 20.12 8.66
N GLU A 195 -4.89 19.26 8.90
CA GLU A 195 -4.04 19.32 10.08
C GLU A 195 -2.56 19.41 9.69
N LYS A 196 -1.75 20.05 10.53
CA LYS A 196 -0.30 19.98 10.37
C LYS A 196 0.17 18.56 10.68
N ALA A 197 1.04 18.01 9.86
CA ALA A 197 1.57 16.67 10.02
C ALA A 197 3.05 16.60 9.64
N LYS A 198 3.68 15.46 9.93
CA LYS A 198 5.04 15.17 9.49
C LYS A 198 5.21 13.71 9.13
N CYS A 199 6.13 13.43 8.24
CA CYS A 199 6.51 12.08 7.83
C CYS A 199 8.04 11.89 7.89
N LYS A 200 8.49 10.65 7.76
CA LYS A 200 9.90 10.32 7.58
C LYS A 200 10.25 10.38 6.09
N GLY A 201 11.33 11.08 5.76
CA GLY A 201 11.85 11.19 4.40
C GLY A 201 12.95 12.24 4.28
N THR A 202 13.45 12.42 3.06
CA THR A 202 14.33 13.53 2.70
C THR A 202 13.67 14.41 1.66
N LEU A 203 13.56 15.69 1.97
CA LEU A 203 12.96 16.71 1.11
C LEU A 203 14.05 17.42 0.31
N TYR A 204 13.84 17.57 -1.00
CA TYR A 204 14.75 18.23 -1.93
C TYR A 204 14.10 19.43 -2.59
N ASP A 205 14.90 20.42 -2.94
CA ASP A 205 14.47 21.54 -3.79
C ASP A 205 14.64 21.16 -5.26
N LEU A 206 13.53 21.01 -6.00
CA LEU A 206 13.53 20.77 -7.45
C LEU A 206 13.32 22.07 -8.24
N GLY A 207 13.53 23.23 -7.60
CA GLY A 207 13.32 24.55 -8.16
C GLY A 207 11.87 24.99 -7.99
N ASN A 208 10.95 24.50 -8.82
CA ASN A 208 9.56 24.98 -8.79
C ASN A 208 8.70 24.33 -7.71
N PHE A 209 9.09 23.16 -7.25
CA PHE A 209 8.39 22.35 -6.27
C PHE A 209 9.40 21.47 -5.51
N PRO A 210 9.07 20.97 -4.32
CA PRO A 210 9.95 20.04 -3.63
C PRO A 210 9.73 18.59 -4.07
N GLY A 211 10.75 17.76 -3.88
CA GLY A 211 10.67 16.30 -4.05
C GLY A 211 10.89 15.58 -2.72
N LEU A 212 10.06 14.57 -2.43
CA LEU A 212 10.21 13.72 -1.24
C LEU A 212 10.75 12.35 -1.64
N THR A 213 11.77 11.88 -0.93
CA THR A 213 12.31 10.52 -1.07
C THR A 213 12.28 9.79 0.29
N PRO A 214 12.39 8.46 0.31
CA PRO A 214 12.58 7.71 1.55
C PRO A 214 13.79 8.20 2.36
N GLY A 215 13.69 8.14 3.68
CA GLY A 215 14.78 8.55 4.57
C GLY A 215 14.32 8.79 6.01
N ASP A 216 15.28 9.03 6.91
CA ASP A 216 15.01 9.05 8.36
C ASP A 216 14.81 10.45 8.94
N LYS A 217 14.89 11.51 8.13
CA LYS A 217 14.66 12.89 8.59
C LYS A 217 13.17 13.19 8.68
N TRP A 218 12.81 14.19 9.47
CA TRP A 218 11.41 14.64 9.55
C TRP A 218 11.11 15.66 8.47
N VAL A 219 10.08 15.40 7.69
CA VAL A 219 9.52 16.33 6.71
C VAL A 219 8.18 16.82 7.22
N LYS A 220 8.00 18.13 7.28
CA LYS A 220 6.78 18.81 7.72
C LYS A 220 5.87 19.07 6.53
N GLY A 221 4.58 18.96 6.79
CA GLY A 221 3.55 19.19 5.79
C GLY A 221 2.18 19.35 6.43
N GLU A 222 1.17 19.08 5.62
CA GLU A 222 -0.23 19.06 6.02
C GLU A 222 -0.85 17.72 5.61
N VAL A 223 -1.80 17.25 6.40
CA VAL A 223 -2.67 16.15 6.00
C VAL A 223 -4.08 16.65 5.80
N TYR A 224 -4.62 16.33 4.63
CA TYR A 224 -5.98 16.60 4.23
C TYR A 224 -6.83 15.38 4.53
N ILE A 225 -7.96 15.59 5.21
CA ILE A 225 -8.86 14.55 5.69
C ILE A 225 -10.16 14.65 4.89
N TYR A 226 -10.56 13.57 4.23
CA TYR A 226 -11.81 13.46 3.47
C TYR A 226 -12.76 12.50 4.17
N ASP A 227 -14.07 12.67 3.99
CA ASP A 227 -15.05 11.74 4.57
C ASP A 227 -15.03 10.39 3.84
N LYS A 228 -15.35 10.39 2.53
CA LYS A 228 -15.36 9.18 1.69
C LYS A 228 -15.25 9.44 0.19
N GLY A 229 -14.80 8.42 -0.54
CA GLY A 229 -14.77 8.38 -2.00
C GLY A 229 -13.81 9.40 -2.60
N MET A 230 -12.52 9.29 -2.26
CA MET A 230 -11.47 10.21 -2.69
C MET A 230 -10.88 9.86 -4.06
N THR A 231 -11.32 8.79 -4.71
CA THR A 231 -10.78 8.32 -5.99
C THR A 231 -10.69 9.43 -7.05
N ASP A 232 -11.70 10.30 -7.18
CA ASP A 232 -11.64 11.37 -8.18
C ASP A 232 -10.72 12.53 -7.78
N ASN A 233 -10.57 12.82 -6.48
CA ASN A 233 -9.53 13.75 -6.00
C ASN A 233 -8.13 13.18 -6.26
N LEU A 234 -7.96 11.89 -6.07
CA LEU A 234 -6.72 11.18 -6.35
C LEU A 234 -6.38 11.19 -7.84
N LYS A 235 -7.36 10.99 -8.73
CA LYS A 235 -7.16 11.14 -10.19
C LYS A 235 -6.72 12.55 -10.59
N GLU A 236 -7.31 13.59 -9.97
CA GLU A 236 -6.90 14.98 -10.22
C GLU A 236 -5.49 15.27 -9.72
N LEU A 237 -5.10 14.67 -8.59
CA LEU A 237 -3.73 14.78 -8.10
C LEU A 237 -2.75 14.02 -9.01
N ASP A 238 -3.12 12.83 -9.48
CA ASP A 238 -2.30 12.06 -10.43
C ASP A 238 -2.10 12.83 -11.74
N SER A 239 -3.13 13.50 -12.25
CA SER A 239 -3.07 14.25 -13.52
C SER A 239 -2.24 15.53 -13.44
N ILE A 240 -1.96 16.03 -12.24
CA ILE A 240 -1.18 17.27 -12.05
C ILE A 240 0.21 17.00 -11.49
N ILE A 241 0.32 16.07 -10.53
CA ILE A 241 1.59 15.74 -9.85
C ILE A 241 2.26 14.53 -10.53
N GLY A 242 1.48 13.53 -10.94
CA GLY A 242 1.97 12.26 -11.50
C GLY A 242 2.13 12.25 -13.02
N ASN A 243 1.67 13.28 -13.73
CA ASN A 243 1.49 13.27 -15.20
C ASN A 243 2.77 13.00 -16.02
N GLU A 244 3.94 13.27 -15.46
CA GLU A 244 5.22 13.11 -16.17
C GLU A 244 6.07 11.95 -15.64
N GLY A 245 5.53 11.11 -14.75
CA GLY A 245 6.29 10.02 -14.12
C GLY A 245 7.31 10.50 -13.10
N THR A 246 7.46 11.81 -12.90
CA THR A 246 8.36 12.41 -11.90
C THR A 246 8.01 12.01 -10.47
N PHE A 247 6.72 11.78 -10.20
CA PHE A 247 6.25 11.37 -8.89
C PHE A 247 5.41 10.11 -8.95
N GLN A 248 5.54 9.29 -7.91
CA GLN A 248 4.77 8.07 -7.71
C GLN A 248 3.93 8.18 -6.45
N ARG A 249 2.64 7.84 -6.58
CA ARG A 249 1.72 7.78 -5.46
C ARG A 249 2.03 6.56 -4.59
N VAL A 250 2.12 6.80 -3.29
CA VAL A 250 2.35 5.78 -2.27
C VAL A 250 1.38 5.93 -1.11
N VAL A 251 1.27 4.87 -0.31
CA VAL A 251 0.68 4.94 1.03
C VAL A 251 1.81 5.01 2.05
N MET A 252 1.78 6.01 2.92
CA MET A 252 2.79 6.18 3.96
C MET A 252 2.19 6.55 5.31
N GLN A 253 2.94 6.29 6.39
CA GLN A 253 2.55 6.70 7.72
C GLN A 253 2.96 8.16 7.97
N VAL A 254 2.01 8.94 8.50
CA VAL A 254 2.22 10.33 8.88
C VAL A 254 1.80 10.54 10.34
N LYS A 255 2.51 11.42 11.03
CA LYS A 255 2.20 11.81 12.41
C LYS A 255 1.57 13.18 12.45
N ILE A 256 0.38 13.26 13.02
CA ILE A 256 -0.31 14.53 13.29
C ILE A 256 0.52 15.34 14.28
N ALA A 257 0.77 16.61 13.98
CA ALA A 257 1.65 17.46 14.79
C ALA A 257 1.04 17.82 16.16
N SER A 258 -0.28 17.96 16.23
CA SER A 258 -1.00 18.35 17.45
C SER A 258 -1.10 17.21 18.47
N SER A 259 -1.37 15.99 18.01
CA SER A 259 -1.64 14.82 18.86
C SER A 259 -0.52 13.80 18.89
N GLY A 260 0.40 13.83 17.93
CA GLY A 260 1.40 12.76 17.72
C GLY A 260 0.83 11.46 17.15
N LYS A 261 -0.51 11.36 16.97
CA LYS A 261 -1.18 10.18 16.43
C LYS A 261 -0.67 9.89 15.02
N ALA A 262 -0.39 8.62 14.76
CA ALA A 262 -0.04 8.13 13.44
C ALA A 262 -1.29 7.73 12.64
N LEU A 263 -1.29 8.00 11.34
CA LEU A 263 -2.31 7.51 10.40
C LEU A 263 -1.65 7.19 9.05
N TRP A 264 -2.35 6.39 8.24
CA TRP A 264 -1.97 6.11 6.86
C TRP A 264 -2.57 7.17 5.93
N ALA A 265 -1.76 7.70 5.02
CA ALA A 265 -2.14 8.70 4.04
C ALA A 265 -1.50 8.41 2.69
N TRP A 266 -2.22 8.80 1.63
CA TRP A 266 -1.64 8.92 0.30
C TRP A 266 -0.63 10.05 0.27
N ALA A 267 0.48 9.85 -0.41
CA ALA A 267 1.50 10.87 -0.66
C ALA A 267 2.15 10.61 -2.02
N TYR A 268 2.90 11.59 -2.50
CA TYR A 268 3.65 11.48 -3.76
C TYR A 268 5.14 11.48 -3.41
N LEU A 269 5.89 10.50 -3.88
CA LEU A 269 7.35 10.45 -3.75
C LEU A 269 7.98 10.74 -5.10
N LEU A 270 9.17 11.34 -5.10
CA LEU A 270 9.99 11.48 -6.29
C LEU A 270 10.37 10.09 -6.79
N SER A 271 10.10 9.80 -8.07
CA SER A 271 10.41 8.51 -8.68
C SER A 271 11.91 8.23 -8.71
N GLU A 272 12.26 6.95 -8.69
CA GLU A 272 13.66 6.53 -8.80
C GLU A 272 14.25 7.00 -10.15
N GLY A 273 15.45 7.58 -10.12
CA GLY A 273 16.11 8.16 -11.30
C GLY A 273 15.79 9.64 -11.58
N GLU A 274 14.73 10.20 -10.99
CA GLU A 274 14.37 11.63 -11.13
C GLU A 274 15.14 12.55 -10.16
N TYR A 275 15.83 11.92 -9.20
CA TYR A 275 16.76 12.57 -8.30
C TYR A 275 18.16 12.65 -8.93
N GLU A 276 18.66 13.87 -9.13
CA GLU A 276 20.08 14.09 -9.39
C GLU A 276 20.80 14.25 -8.04
N GLU A 277 21.93 13.58 -7.84
CA GLU A 277 22.77 13.74 -6.62
C GLU A 277 23.21 15.19 -6.37
N SER A 278 23.17 16.04 -7.41
CA SER A 278 23.44 17.48 -7.35
C SER A 278 22.37 18.28 -6.58
N LYS A 279 21.15 17.74 -6.40
CA LYS A 279 20.01 18.46 -5.83
C LYS A 279 20.17 18.59 -4.31
N LYS A 280 20.12 19.83 -3.82
CA LYS A 280 20.34 20.17 -2.42
C LYS A 280 19.17 19.69 -1.53
N PRO A 281 19.43 18.93 -0.47
CA PRO A 281 18.41 18.60 0.51
C PRO A 281 17.99 19.85 1.29
N ILE A 282 16.69 20.03 1.48
CA ILE A 282 16.12 21.06 2.33
C ILE A 282 16.31 20.62 3.78
N ALA A 283 17.36 21.13 4.42
CA ALA A 283 17.80 20.70 5.75
C ALA A 283 16.72 20.82 6.83
N THR A 284 15.79 21.77 6.70
CA THR A 284 14.69 22.00 7.64
C THR A 284 13.55 21.00 7.49
N GLY A 285 13.49 20.27 6.37
CA GLY A 285 12.37 19.40 6.00
C GLY A 285 11.04 20.15 5.82
N ASP A 286 11.08 21.47 5.61
CA ASP A 286 9.89 22.34 5.59
C ASP A 286 9.98 23.29 4.39
N TRP A 287 9.23 22.96 3.33
CA TRP A 287 9.21 23.71 2.08
C TRP A 287 8.80 25.18 2.28
N ILE A 288 7.77 25.42 3.07
CA ILE A 288 7.24 26.79 3.29
C ILE A 288 8.28 27.62 4.05
N HIS A 289 8.88 27.04 5.09
CA HIS A 289 9.95 27.72 5.83
C HIS A 289 11.18 27.99 4.95
N TYR A 290 11.54 27.04 4.09
CA TYR A 290 12.65 27.16 3.16
C TYR A 290 12.45 28.32 2.17
N LEU A 291 11.25 28.48 1.61
CA LEU A 291 10.93 29.61 0.73
C LEU A 291 11.06 30.97 1.44
N VAL A 292 10.61 31.07 2.70
CA VAL A 292 10.66 32.33 3.47
C VAL A 292 12.09 32.75 3.84
N LYS A 293 12.97 31.79 4.12
CA LYS A 293 14.38 32.06 4.48
C LYS A 293 15.28 32.37 3.27
N GLY A 294 14.75 32.21 2.06
CA GLY A 294 15.48 32.36 0.80
C GLY A 294 16.23 31.07 0.43
N ARG A 295 16.20 30.70 -0.85
CA ARG A 295 16.96 29.57 -1.42
C ARG A 295 18.46 29.85 -1.32
N ARG A 296 19.11 29.44 -0.23
CA ARG A 296 20.56 29.55 -0.04
C ARG A 296 21.21 28.18 -0.25
#